data_AF-A0A1S3XF82-F1
#
_entry.id   AF-A0A1S3XF82-F1
#
_cell.length_a   1.000
_cell.length_b   1.000
_cell.length_c   1.000
_cell.angle_alpha   90.00
_cell.angle_beta   90.00
_cell.angle_gamma   90.00
#
_symmetry.space_group_name_H-M   'P 1'
#
loop_
_entity.id
_entity.type
_entity.pdbx_description
1 polymer ?
#
loop_
_entity_poly.entity_id
_entity_poly.type
_entity_poly.pdbx_seq_one_letter_code
_entity_poly.pdbx_strand_id
1 'polypeptide(L)'
;MADLFDKLGGATTFTKIYLKTCYWQVRIAEGDEHKTTCETRYGSYDFLVMPFGLTNAPAIFFTLMNQVFQEYIDEFVVVYLDYIVVYSQTLEEHLVHLQKVLARLREHELYAKLSKFSFAQK
;
A
#
# COMPACT_ATOMS: atom_id res chain seq x y z
N MET A 1 11.11 7.56 10.32
CA MET A 1 11.65 7.46 8.93
C MET A 1 13.15 7.20 8.97
N ALA A 2 13.95 8.04 9.62
CA ALA A 2 15.40 7.80 9.80
C ALA A 2 15.71 6.43 10.44
N ASP A 3 15.02 6.02 11.50
CA ASP A 3 15.26 4.73 12.17
C ASP A 3 14.99 3.48 11.32
N LEU A 4 14.09 3.59 10.34
CA LEU A 4 13.78 2.47 9.44
C LEU A 4 14.87 2.33 8.39
N PHE A 5 15.42 3.45 7.89
CA PHE A 5 16.53 3.45 6.94
C PHE A 5 17.88 3.14 7.62
N ASP A 6 18.07 3.48 8.89
CA ASP A 6 19.26 3.12 9.67
C ASP A 6 19.38 1.60 9.89
N LYS A 7 18.25 0.89 9.98
CA LYS A 7 18.23 -0.59 10.00
C LYS A 7 18.68 -1.21 8.68
N LEU A 8 18.63 -0.47 7.58
CA LEU A 8 18.92 -0.96 6.23
C LEU A 8 20.38 -0.72 5.81
N GLY A 9 21.29 -0.53 6.77
CA GLY A 9 22.69 -0.09 6.65
C GLY A 9 23.54 -0.75 5.55
N GLY A 10 23.24 -0.43 4.28
CA GLY A 10 23.84 -1.02 3.08
C GLY A 10 22.99 -0.91 1.81
N ALA A 11 21.69 -0.58 1.89
CA ALA A 11 20.86 -0.35 0.71
C ALA A 11 21.26 0.96 0.00
N THR A 12 21.53 0.88 -1.32
CA THR A 12 21.98 2.03 -2.14
C THR A 12 20.91 2.56 -3.08
N THR A 13 19.83 1.79 -3.27
CA THR A 13 18.77 2.10 -4.23
C THR A 13 17.41 1.92 -3.57
N PHE A 14 16.59 2.97 -3.65
CA PHE A 14 15.25 2.98 -3.10
C PHE A 14 14.23 3.35 -4.18
N THR A 15 13.09 2.66 -4.17
CA THR A 15 11.93 3.04 -4.97
C THR A 15 10.70 3.14 -4.08
N LYS A 16 10.02 4.28 -4.18
CA LYS A 16 8.78 4.54 -3.46
C LYS A 16 7.59 4.41 -4.40
N ILE A 17 6.72 3.45 -4.11
CA ILE A 17 5.51 3.15 -4.85
C ILE A 17 4.31 3.66 -4.05
N TYR A 18 3.60 4.64 -4.59
CA TYR A 18 2.36 5.11 -3.96
C TYR A 18 1.18 4.33 -4.51
N LEU A 19 0.26 3.92 -3.65
CA LEU A 19 -0.97 3.26 -4.08
C LEU A 19 -2.00 4.29 -4.52
N LYS A 20 -2.77 3.97 -5.56
CA LYS A 20 -3.80 4.83 -6.13
C LYS A 20 -5.04 4.74 -5.25
N THR A 21 -5.47 5.83 -4.62
CA THR A 21 -6.72 5.83 -3.83
C THR A 21 -6.75 4.67 -2.80
N CYS A 22 -5.66 4.47 -2.06
CA CYS A 22 -5.40 3.36 -1.11
C CYS A 22 -6.64 2.70 -0.50
N TYR A 23 -7.38 3.43 0.34
CA TYR A 23 -8.51 2.87 1.09
C TYR A 23 -9.68 2.49 0.17
N TRP A 24 -9.92 3.22 -0.91
CA TRP A 24 -11.00 2.93 -1.86
C TRP A 24 -10.80 1.63 -2.64
N GLN A 25 -9.64 1.01 -2.55
CA GLN A 25 -9.38 -0.31 -3.15
C GLN A 25 -9.84 -1.47 -2.24
N VAL A 26 -10.13 -1.19 -0.96
CA VAL A 26 -10.54 -2.23 -0.01
C VAL A 26 -12.05 -2.27 0.09
N ARG A 27 -12.64 -3.44 -0.19
CA ARG A 27 -14.07 -3.67 0.00
C ARG A 27 -14.44 -3.68 1.49
N ILE A 28 -15.59 -3.11 1.80
CA ILE A 28 -16.22 -3.31 3.10
C ILE A 28 -16.74 -4.75 3.16
N ALA A 29 -16.72 -5.34 4.35
CA ALA A 29 -17.24 -6.69 4.57
C ALA A 29 -18.75 -6.72 4.28
N GLU A 30 -19.21 -7.81 3.68
CA GLU A 30 -20.63 -7.98 3.36
C GLU A 30 -21.47 -7.95 4.65
N GLY A 31 -22.47 -7.07 4.67
CA GLY A 31 -23.32 -6.80 5.83
C GLY A 31 -22.89 -5.59 6.67
N ASP A 32 -21.66 -5.11 6.53
CA ASP A 32 -21.15 -3.93 7.25
C ASP A 32 -21.30 -2.61 6.45
N GLU A 33 -21.79 -2.66 5.21
CA GLU A 33 -21.91 -1.48 4.33
C GLU A 33 -22.80 -0.39 4.93
N HIS A 34 -23.92 -0.78 5.56
CA HIS A 34 -24.85 0.13 6.23
C HIS A 34 -24.24 0.88 7.42
N LYS A 35 -23.10 0.44 7.96
CA LYS A 35 -22.38 1.20 9.01
C LYS A 35 -21.64 2.40 8.44
N THR A 36 -21.50 2.44 7.11
CA THR A 36 -20.83 3.51 6.38
C THR A 36 -21.83 4.40 5.65
N THR A 37 -23.12 4.29 5.93
CA THR A 37 -24.14 5.15 5.32
C THR A 37 -23.79 6.63 5.48
N CYS A 38 -23.81 7.36 4.36
CA CYS A 38 -23.75 8.80 4.34
C CYS A 38 -25.11 9.38 3.92
N GLU A 39 -25.57 10.39 4.65
CA GLU A 39 -26.79 11.11 4.28
C GLU A 39 -26.45 12.28 3.37
N THR A 40 -27.18 12.39 2.26
CA THR A 40 -27.12 13.52 1.36
C THR A 40 -28.50 14.15 1.23
N ARG A 41 -28.58 15.36 0.67
CA ARG A 41 -29.87 16.01 0.36
C ARG A 41 -30.80 15.20 -0.55
N TYR A 42 -30.30 14.16 -1.21
CA TYR A 42 -31.03 13.33 -2.16
C TYR A 42 -31.32 11.92 -1.63
N GLY A 43 -30.88 11.60 -0.42
CA GLY A 43 -31.07 10.29 0.20
C GLY A 43 -29.80 9.76 0.87
N SER A 44 -29.92 8.57 1.43
CA SER A 44 -28.85 7.86 2.14
C SER A 44 -28.16 6.88 1.20
N TYR A 45 -26.83 6.87 1.23
CA TYR A 45 -25.99 6.02 0.37
C TYR A 45 -24.96 5.28 1.21
N ASP A 46 -24.81 3.99 0.95
CA ASP A 46 -23.83 3.13 1.62
C ASP A 46 -22.54 3.05 0.79
N PHE A 47 -21.39 3.08 1.45
CA PHE A 47 -20.13 2.81 0.76
C PHE A 47 -19.91 1.31 0.62
N LEU A 48 -19.52 0.87 -0.58
CA LEU A 48 -19.13 -0.53 -0.85
C LEU A 48 -17.62 -0.76 -0.64
N VAL A 49 -16.86 0.33 -0.62
CA VAL A 49 -15.41 0.34 -0.41
C VAL A 49 -15.09 1.30 0.71
N MET A 50 -13.97 1.08 1.39
CA MET A 50 -13.61 1.81 2.59
C MET A 50 -13.42 3.32 2.30
N PRO A 51 -14.32 4.19 2.78
CA PRO A 51 -14.18 5.63 2.59
C PRO A 51 -13.09 6.20 3.51
N PHE A 52 -12.60 7.39 3.17
CA PHE A 52 -11.77 8.16 4.10
C PHE A 52 -12.57 8.56 5.34
N GLY A 53 -11.89 8.59 6.49
CA GLY A 53 -12.48 9.03 7.76
C GLY A 53 -12.91 7.91 8.69
N LEU A 54 -12.88 6.64 8.26
CA LEU A 54 -13.07 5.50 9.16
C LEU A 54 -11.86 5.37 10.10
N THR A 55 -12.13 5.32 11.41
CA THR A 55 -11.10 5.26 12.46
C THR A 55 -10.15 4.08 12.28
N ASN A 56 -10.67 2.93 11.85
CA ASN A 56 -9.89 1.70 11.68
C ASN A 56 -9.32 1.51 10.27
N ALA A 57 -9.58 2.44 9.33
CA ALA A 57 -9.11 2.29 7.95
C ALA A 57 -7.58 2.09 7.83
N PRO A 58 -6.72 2.86 8.53
CA PRO A 58 -5.28 2.65 8.46
C PRO A 58 -4.85 1.27 9.00
N ALA A 59 -5.48 0.80 10.07
CA ALA A 59 -5.16 -0.49 10.69
C ALA A 59 -5.55 -1.67 9.77
N ILE A 60 -6.76 -1.64 9.22
CA ILE A 60 -7.24 -2.69 8.29
C ILE A 60 -6.37 -2.71 7.04
N PHE A 61 -6.04 -1.54 6.48
CA PHE A 61 -5.18 -1.44 5.32
C PHE A 61 -3.77 -1.98 5.60
N PHE A 62 -3.21 -1.65 6.77
CA PHE A 62 -1.93 -2.18 7.18
C PHE A 62 -1.97 -3.71 7.33
N THR A 63 -3.01 -4.27 7.95
CA THR A 63 -3.18 -5.74 8.04
C THR A 63 -3.26 -6.40 6.67
N LEU A 64 -4.05 -5.85 5.75
CA LEU A 64 -4.14 -6.34 4.37
C LEU A 64 -2.76 -6.33 3.70
N MET A 65 -2.03 -5.21 3.80
CA MET A 65 -0.70 -5.10 3.21
C MET A 65 0.32 -6.06 3.84
N ASN A 66 0.24 -6.28 5.14
CA ASN A 66 1.07 -7.28 5.82
C ASN A 66 0.78 -8.69 5.33
N GLN A 67 -0.48 -9.02 5.02
CA GLN A 67 -0.83 -10.32 4.47
C GLN A 67 -0.35 -10.49 3.02
N VAL A 68 -0.53 -9.45 2.18
CA VAL A 68 -0.13 -9.49 0.77
C VAL A 68 1.39 -9.53 0.59
N PHE A 69 2.12 -8.77 1.41
CA PHE A 69 3.58 -8.63 1.33
C PHE A 69 4.32 -9.40 2.44
N GLN A 70 3.65 -10.32 3.14
CA GLN A 70 4.22 -11.03 4.30
C GLN A 70 5.59 -11.66 3.99
N GLU A 71 5.73 -12.20 2.79
CA GLU A 71 6.94 -12.87 2.31
C GLU A 71 8.10 -11.90 2.00
N TYR A 72 7.81 -10.61 1.83
CA TYR A 72 8.78 -9.59 1.38
C TYR A 72 9.07 -8.52 2.44
N ILE A 73 8.22 -8.42 3.45
CA ILE A 73 8.38 -7.51 4.58
C ILE A 73 9.63 -7.90 5.36
N ASP A 74 10.40 -6.90 5.77
CA ASP A 74 11.69 -7.03 6.46
C ASP A 74 12.83 -7.68 5.63
N GLU A 75 12.57 -8.11 4.38
CA GLU A 75 13.63 -8.52 3.44
C GLU A 75 14.04 -7.40 2.46
N PHE A 76 13.09 -6.91 1.66
CA PHE A 76 13.34 -5.88 0.63
C PHE A 76 12.17 -4.91 0.45
N VAL A 77 11.09 -5.09 1.22
CA VAL A 77 9.90 -4.24 1.21
C VAL A 77 9.62 -3.68 2.61
N VAL A 78 9.29 -2.40 2.67
CA VAL A 78 8.61 -1.81 3.84
C VAL A 78 7.31 -1.17 3.40
N VAL A 79 6.22 -1.49 4.09
CA VAL A 79 4.93 -0.85 3.87
C VAL A 79 4.70 0.22 4.91
N TYR A 80 4.29 1.41 4.47
CA TYR A 80 3.92 2.51 5.36
C TYR A 80 2.69 3.24 4.83
N LEU A 81 1.57 3.11 5.54
CA LEU A 81 0.28 3.74 5.21
C LEU A 81 -0.06 3.60 3.71
N ASP A 82 0.10 4.67 2.93
CA ASP A 82 -0.30 4.79 1.53
C ASP A 82 0.80 4.45 0.50
N TYR A 83 2.00 4.09 0.96
CA TYR A 83 3.12 3.76 0.07
C TYR A 83 3.90 2.53 0.51
N ILE A 84 4.54 1.93 -0.48
CA ILE A 84 5.43 0.80 -0.35
C ILE A 84 6.83 1.30 -0.73
N VAL A 85 7.81 1.02 0.12
CA VAL A 85 9.23 1.28 -0.14
C VAL A 85 9.88 -0.04 -0.48
N VAL A 86 10.46 -0.11 -1.67
CA VAL A 86 11.33 -1.21 -2.07
C VAL A 86 12.77 -0.71 -1.92
N TYR A 87 13.62 -1.50 -1.30
CA TYR A 87 15.03 -1.15 -1.08
C TYR A 87 15.92 -2.31 -1.49
N SER A 88 17.11 -2.01 -2.03
CA SER A 88 18.06 -3.04 -2.47
C SER A 88 19.50 -2.49 -2.46
N GLN A 89 20.48 -3.39 -2.46
CA GLN A 89 21.89 -3.02 -2.46
C GLN A 89 22.42 -2.70 -3.87
N THR A 90 21.90 -3.37 -4.89
CA THR A 90 22.27 -3.16 -6.29
C THR A 90 21.05 -2.86 -7.17
N LEU A 91 21.27 -2.20 -8.30
CA LEU A 91 20.19 -1.90 -9.26
C LEU A 91 19.61 -3.16 -9.90
N GLU A 92 20.44 -4.17 -10.18
CA GLU A 92 20.01 -5.43 -10.79
C GLU A 92 19.05 -6.20 -9.87
N GLU A 93 19.41 -6.37 -8.60
CA GLU A 93 18.52 -6.94 -7.59
C GLU A 93 17.25 -6.10 -7.42
N HIS A 94 17.38 -4.78 -7.47
CA HIS A 94 16.25 -3.87 -7.32
C HIS A 94 15.19 -4.07 -8.41
N LEU A 95 15.61 -4.32 -9.65
CA LEU A 95 14.68 -4.60 -10.75
C LEU A 95 13.93 -5.92 -10.53
N VAL A 96 14.62 -6.95 -10.04
CA VAL A 96 13.99 -8.24 -9.69
C VAL A 96 12.98 -8.07 -8.55
N HIS A 97 13.34 -7.33 -7.50
CA HIS A 97 12.45 -7.02 -6.38
C HIS A 97 11.22 -6.22 -6.83
N LEU A 98 11.42 -5.20 -7.67
CA LEU A 98 10.31 -4.42 -8.22
C LEU A 98 9.38 -5.29 -9.06
N GLN A 99 9.92 -6.20 -9.87
CA GLN A 99 9.09 -7.11 -10.65
C GLN A 99 8.23 -8.01 -9.76
N LYS A 100 8.79 -8.54 -8.65
CA LYS A 100 8.03 -9.34 -7.66
C LYS A 100 6.93 -8.52 -6.98
N VAL A 101 7.24 -7.28 -6.57
CA VAL A 101 6.27 -6.39 -5.92
C VAL A 101 5.14 -6.02 -6.88
N LEU A 102 5.45 -5.64 -8.13
CA LEU A 102 4.46 -5.31 -9.15
C LEU A 102 3.61 -6.53 -9.53
N ALA A 103 4.18 -7.74 -9.55
CA ALA A 103 3.43 -8.97 -9.75
C ALA A 103 2.44 -9.22 -8.62
N ARG A 104 2.86 -9.11 -7.35
CA ARG A 104 1.96 -9.24 -6.19
C ARG A 104 0.85 -8.21 -6.17
N LEU A 105 1.16 -6.96 -6.51
CA LEU A 105 0.16 -5.90 -6.66
C LEU A 105 -0.89 -6.27 -7.73
N ARG A 106 -0.45 -6.84 -8.86
CA ARG A 106 -1.35 -7.28 -9.93
C ARG A 106 -2.23 -8.46 -9.51
N GLU A 107 -1.68 -9.42 -8.77
CA GLU A 107 -2.45 -10.58 -8.27
C GLU A 107 -3.57 -10.19 -7.31
N HIS A 108 -3.35 -9.16 -6.48
CA HIS A 108 -4.32 -8.68 -5.51
C HIS A 108 -5.14 -7.48 -6.00
N GLU A 109 -5.06 -7.17 -7.30
CA GLU A 109 -5.75 -6.04 -7.94
C GLU A 109 -5.49 -4.69 -7.25
N LEU A 110 -4.29 -4.52 -6.68
CA LEU A 110 -3.84 -3.30 -6.03
C LEU A 110 -3.15 -2.37 -7.04
N TYR A 111 -3.75 -1.22 -7.29
CA TYR A 111 -3.29 -0.26 -8.28
C TYR A 111 -2.33 0.76 -7.67
N ALA A 112 -1.19 0.97 -8.33
CA ALA A 112 -0.24 2.02 -8.01
C ALA A 112 -0.56 3.32 -8.76
N LYS A 113 -0.25 4.47 -8.14
CA LYS A 113 -0.34 5.80 -8.76
C LYS A 113 1.00 6.17 -9.39
N LEU A 114 1.08 5.99 -10.71
CA LEU A 114 2.28 6.31 -11.52
C LEU A 114 2.77 7.76 -11.34
N SER A 115 1.86 8.71 -11.14
CA SER A 115 2.22 10.14 -11.05
C SER A 115 3.03 10.53 -9.80
N LYS A 116 3.18 9.64 -8.82
CA LYS A 116 3.97 9.87 -7.60
C LYS A 116 5.14 8.90 -7.46
N PHE A 117 5.43 8.11 -8.49
CA PHE A 117 6.50 7.12 -8.44
C PHE A 117 7.86 7.81 -8.31
N SER A 118 8.64 7.46 -7.28
CA SER A 118 10.02 7.92 -7.12
C SER A 118 10.93 6.72 -7.28
N PHE A 119 11.55 6.62 -8.46
CA PHE A 119 12.39 5.48 -8.85
C PHE A 119 13.86 5.75 -8.55
N ALA A 120 14.55 4.75 -8.01
CA ALA A 120 16.00 4.70 -7.87
C ALA A 120 16.63 5.99 -7.31
N GLN A 121 16.07 6.50 -6.21
CA GLN A 121 16.73 7.55 -5.45
C GLN A 121 17.92 6.93 -4.70
N LYS A 122 19.10 7.53 -4.89
CA LYS A 122 20.34 7.24 -4.16
C LYS A 122 20.36 8.00 -2.84
#